data_AF-A0AA85BYU3-F1
#
_entry.id   AF-A0AA85BYU3-F1
#
_cell.length_a   1.000
_cell.length_b   1.000
_cell.length_c   1.000
_cell.angle_alpha   90.00
_cell.angle_beta   90.00
_cell.angle_gamma   90.00
#
_symmetry.space_group_name_H-M   'P 1'
#
loop_
_entity.id
_entity.type
_entity.pdbx_description
1 polymer ?
#
loop_
_entity_poly.entity_id
_entity_poly.type
_entity_poly.pdbx_seq_one_letter_code
_entity_poly.pdbx_strand_id
1 'polypeptide(L)'
;MYDVDYSMADDFKWGKGLGCDFVLKSCYEYIKDRKSRGQDIEPYCDIPNEPKCAGYENGISGCLLYEHDKQLNEKFQYMDSLFPFTAKQKEKYGGHMAFDYCPVLLIQPGVNGSSLLCEQKDDLKTDSISNMFMEYRGPNSGCFNDETQTYVNKSGTYTIKKKSSCHKFQCSKNIGVQVIFNEKAFQCPVGGGPLHMEQQLGSGNAFIDIQCPKCTSLCKEYCPK
;
A
#
# COMPACT_ATOMS: atom_id res chain seq x y z
N MET A 1 -42.27 2.07 1.32
CA MET A 1 -41.19 2.25 0.33
C MET A 1 -40.29 3.34 0.89
N TYR A 2 -39.01 3.06 1.06
CA TYR A 2 -38.06 4.06 1.55
C TYR A 2 -37.57 4.89 0.37
N ASP A 3 -37.43 6.19 0.59
CA ASP A 3 -36.73 7.08 -0.32
C ASP A 3 -35.30 7.27 0.21
N VAL A 4 -34.31 6.89 -0.59
CA VAL A 4 -32.90 6.84 -0.16
C VAL A 4 -32.23 8.13 -0.60
N ASP A 5 -31.69 8.86 0.38
CA ASP A 5 -30.89 10.04 0.10
C ASP A 5 -29.47 9.65 -0.30
N TYR A 6 -29.23 9.57 -1.61
CA TYR A 6 -27.92 9.26 -2.17
C TYR A 6 -26.86 10.35 -1.91
N SER A 7 -27.23 11.55 -1.45
CA SER A 7 -26.25 12.58 -1.06
C SER A 7 -25.50 12.22 0.23
N MET A 8 -26.06 11.30 1.02
CA MET A 8 -25.48 10.76 2.25
C MET A 8 -24.75 9.43 2.03
N ALA A 9 -24.63 8.96 0.78
CA ALA A 9 -23.96 7.70 0.49
C ALA A 9 -22.45 7.82 0.74
N ASP A 10 -21.90 6.85 1.48
CA ASP A 10 -20.45 6.73 1.63
C ASP A 10 -19.77 6.48 0.28
N ASP A 11 -18.60 7.07 0.10
CA ASP A 11 -17.80 6.86 -1.10
C ASP A 11 -17.07 5.51 -1.04
N PHE A 12 -17.74 4.44 -1.47
CA PHE A 12 -17.13 3.12 -1.56
C PHE A 12 -16.12 3.05 -2.73
N LYS A 13 -14.82 3.11 -2.39
CA LYS A 13 -13.73 3.22 -3.37
C LYS A 13 -13.23 1.88 -3.92
N TRP A 14 -13.45 0.78 -3.20
CA TRP A 14 -12.98 -0.54 -3.63
C TRP A 14 -13.71 -0.96 -4.92
N GLY A 15 -12.97 -1.23 -5.99
CA GLY A 15 -13.56 -1.56 -7.30
C GLY A 15 -14.04 -0.35 -8.12
N LYS A 16 -13.99 0.88 -7.58
CA LYS A 16 -14.53 2.07 -8.23
C LYS A 16 -13.74 2.40 -9.51
N GLY A 17 -14.46 2.55 -10.62
CA GLY A 17 -13.87 2.96 -11.91
C GLY A 17 -13.10 1.88 -12.65
N LEU A 18 -13.16 0.61 -12.25
CA LEU A 18 -12.44 -0.49 -12.90
C LEU A 18 -13.16 -1.08 -14.13
N GLY A 19 -14.43 -0.73 -14.33
CA GLY A 19 -15.19 -1.06 -15.53
C GLY A 19 -15.70 -2.50 -15.59
N CYS A 20 -16.27 -2.88 -16.74
CA CYS A 20 -16.97 -4.16 -16.92
C CYS A 20 -16.06 -5.37 -16.76
N ASP A 21 -14.79 -5.26 -17.17
CA ASP A 21 -13.84 -6.37 -17.07
C ASP A 21 -13.63 -6.82 -15.63
N PHE A 22 -13.62 -5.89 -14.67
CA PHE A 22 -13.53 -6.22 -13.25
C PHE A 22 -14.74 -7.01 -12.73
N VAL A 23 -15.93 -6.73 -13.26
CA VAL A 23 -17.19 -7.33 -12.80
C VAL A 23 -17.49 -8.65 -13.51
N LEU A 24 -17.14 -8.76 -14.79
CA LEU A 24 -17.56 -9.86 -15.65
C LEU A 24 -16.50 -10.94 -15.84
N LYS A 25 -15.22 -10.60 -15.75
CA LYS A 25 -14.13 -11.58 -15.90
C LYS A 25 -13.76 -12.17 -14.54
N SER A 26 -13.16 -13.35 -14.56
CA SER A 26 -12.54 -13.90 -13.35
C SER A 26 -11.42 -12.97 -12.85
N CYS A 27 -11.14 -12.98 -11.55
CA CYS A 27 -9.99 -12.23 -11.01
C CYS A 27 -8.67 -12.68 -11.64
N TYR A 28 -8.55 -13.95 -12.01
CA TYR A 28 -7.40 -14.46 -12.77
C TYR A 28 -7.22 -13.74 -14.11
N GLU A 29 -8.27 -13.70 -14.93
CA GLU A 29 -8.24 -13.04 -16.24
C GLU A 29 -7.97 -11.55 -16.11
N TYR A 30 -8.58 -10.90 -15.13
CA TYR A 30 -8.34 -9.48 -14.82
C TYR A 30 -6.88 -9.21 -14.47
N ILE A 31 -6.29 -10.00 -13.56
CA ILE A 31 -4.88 -9.88 -13.16
C ILE A 31 -3.96 -10.09 -14.36
N LYS A 32 -4.21 -11.13 -15.15
CA LYS A 32 -3.42 -11.47 -16.34
C LYS A 32 -3.44 -10.35 -17.38
N ASP A 33 -4.61 -9.80 -17.68
CA ASP A 33 -4.80 -8.73 -18.66
C ASP A 33 -4.20 -7.39 -18.21
N ARG A 34 -4.21 -7.07 -16.91
CA ARG A 34 -3.54 -5.86 -16.41
C ARG A 34 -2.03 -6.01 -16.38
N LYS A 35 -1.51 -7.16 -15.93
CA LYS A 35 -0.07 -7.46 -15.98
C LYS A 35 0.49 -7.38 -17.40
N SER A 36 -0.20 -7.94 -18.39
CA SER A 36 0.25 -7.91 -19.79
C SER A 36 0.36 -6.48 -20.37
N ARG A 37 -0.41 -5.53 -19.81
CA ARG A 37 -0.40 -4.11 -20.17
C ARG A 37 0.46 -3.24 -19.24
N GLY A 38 1.16 -3.83 -18.28
CA GLY A 38 1.94 -3.09 -17.27
C GLY A 38 1.07 -2.21 -16.37
N GLN A 39 -0.21 -2.55 -16.20
CA GLN A 39 -1.14 -1.84 -15.34
C GLN A 39 -1.16 -2.44 -13.93
N ASP A 40 -1.47 -1.60 -12.95
CA ASP A 40 -1.68 -2.04 -11.57
C ASP A 40 -2.85 -3.03 -11.49
N ILE A 41 -2.70 -4.09 -10.68
CA ILE A 41 -3.67 -5.20 -10.59
C ILE A 41 -4.69 -5.02 -9.47
N GLU A 42 -4.67 -3.89 -8.75
CA GLU A 42 -5.63 -3.61 -7.69
C GLU A 42 -7.09 -3.70 -8.20
N PRO A 43 -7.99 -4.21 -7.36
CA PRO A 43 -7.81 -4.49 -5.92
C PRO A 43 -7.25 -5.89 -5.62
N TYR A 44 -6.73 -6.59 -6.62
CA TYR A 44 -6.08 -7.88 -6.42
C TYR A 44 -4.58 -7.73 -6.19
N CYS A 45 -3.93 -8.83 -5.84
CA CYS A 45 -2.50 -8.92 -5.55
C CYS A 45 -1.94 -10.28 -5.97
N ASP A 46 -0.62 -10.41 -6.04
CA ASP A 46 0.05 -11.61 -6.57
C ASP A 46 1.24 -12.09 -5.73
N ILE A 47 1.60 -11.37 -4.67
CA ILE A 47 2.66 -11.74 -3.74
C ILE A 47 2.03 -12.03 -2.37
N PRO A 48 2.12 -13.28 -1.85
CA PRO A 48 1.56 -13.66 -0.56
C PRO A 48 1.99 -12.73 0.58
N ASN A 49 1.03 -12.20 1.34
CA ASN A 49 1.25 -11.37 2.52
C ASN A 49 2.14 -10.12 2.29
N GLU A 50 2.33 -9.66 1.05
CA GLU A 50 3.13 -8.45 0.81
C GLU A 50 2.41 -7.21 1.36
N PRO A 51 3.05 -6.42 2.24
CA PRO A 51 2.51 -5.13 2.65
C PRO A 51 2.59 -4.13 1.51
N LYS A 52 1.47 -3.49 1.15
CA LYS A 52 1.40 -2.43 0.13
C LYS A 52 0.41 -1.36 0.57
N CYS A 53 0.63 -0.12 0.18
CA CYS A 53 -0.40 0.92 0.32
C CYS A 53 -1.60 0.61 -0.55
N ALA A 54 -2.80 0.64 0.03
CA ALA A 54 -4.04 0.44 -0.70
C ALA A 54 -4.33 1.66 -1.59
N GLY A 55 -4.56 1.46 -2.89
CA GLY A 55 -4.93 2.55 -3.79
C GLY A 55 -6.34 3.10 -3.54
N TYR A 56 -7.19 2.34 -2.83
CA TYR A 56 -8.55 2.73 -2.50
C TYR A 56 -8.69 3.39 -1.13
N GLU A 57 -7.69 3.33 -0.25
CA GLU A 57 -7.78 3.93 1.09
C GLU A 57 -6.40 4.27 1.68
N ASN A 58 -6.30 5.29 2.53
CA ASN A 58 -5.03 5.71 3.13
C ASN A 58 -4.56 4.77 4.25
N GLY A 59 -4.07 3.59 3.87
CA GLY A 59 -3.56 2.60 4.81
C GLY A 59 -2.72 1.51 4.17
N ILE A 60 -2.06 0.75 5.04
CA ILE A 60 -1.28 -0.42 4.67
C ILE A 60 -2.23 -1.61 4.54
N SER A 61 -2.12 -2.31 3.42
CA SER A 61 -2.87 -3.52 3.09
C SER A 61 -1.94 -4.71 2.96
N GLY A 62 -2.47 -5.89 3.22
CA GLY A 62 -1.82 -7.17 2.99
C GLY A 62 -2.52 -7.93 1.87
N CYS A 63 -1.73 -8.68 1.11
CA CYS A 63 -2.28 -9.58 0.12
C CYS A 63 -2.88 -10.83 0.77
N LEU A 64 -4.21 -10.97 0.70
CA LEU A 64 -4.92 -12.20 1.10
C LEU A 64 -4.68 -13.30 0.07
N LEU A 65 -3.50 -13.88 0.13
CA LEU A 65 -3.09 -15.00 -0.69
C LEU A 65 -2.25 -15.93 0.18
N TYR A 66 -2.77 -17.12 0.42
CA TYR A 66 -2.15 -18.10 1.30
C TYR A 66 -2.42 -19.52 0.81
N GLU A 67 -1.62 -20.46 1.33
CA GLU A 67 -1.82 -21.88 1.07
C GLU A 67 -3.00 -22.38 1.92
N HIS A 68 -3.92 -23.12 1.30
CA HIS A 68 -5.01 -23.81 1.98
C HIS A 68 -4.60 -25.24 2.34
N ASP A 69 -5.16 -25.79 3.42
CA ASP A 69 -4.86 -27.16 3.88
C ASP A 69 -5.13 -28.23 2.81
N LYS A 70 -6.15 -27.98 1.98
CA LYS A 70 -6.56 -28.84 0.87
C LYS A 70 -6.43 -28.10 -0.44
N GLN A 71 -6.23 -28.88 -1.50
CA GLN A 71 -6.30 -28.37 -2.86
C GLN A 71 -7.66 -27.69 -3.09
N LEU A 72 -7.63 -26.52 -3.73
CA LEU A 72 -8.82 -25.78 -4.08
C LEU A 72 -9.57 -26.50 -5.21
N ASN A 73 -10.88 -26.28 -5.32
CA ASN A 73 -11.61 -26.73 -6.49
C ASN A 73 -10.99 -26.12 -7.75
N GLU A 74 -10.92 -26.86 -8.86
CA GLU A 74 -10.33 -26.41 -10.13
C GLU A 74 -10.82 -25.02 -10.56
N LYS A 75 -12.11 -24.71 -10.36
CA LYS A 75 -12.69 -23.40 -10.69
C LYS A 75 -12.12 -22.21 -9.88
N PHE A 76 -11.42 -22.48 -8.77
CA PHE A 76 -10.85 -21.50 -7.85
C PHE A 76 -9.31 -21.51 -7.87
N GLN A 77 -8.68 -22.32 -8.72
CA GLN A 77 -7.23 -22.40 -8.84
C GLN A 77 -6.71 -21.32 -9.81
N TYR A 78 -6.62 -20.08 -9.33
CA TYR A 78 -6.18 -18.94 -10.15
C TYR A 78 -4.66 -18.76 -10.24
N MET A 79 -3.88 -19.47 -9.42
CA MET A 79 -2.44 -19.22 -9.30
C MET A 79 -1.66 -20.09 -10.28
N ASP A 80 -0.99 -19.46 -11.24
CA ASP A 80 -0.16 -20.13 -12.24
C ASP A 80 1.28 -19.58 -12.26
N SER A 81 2.04 -19.87 -13.32
CA SER A 81 3.40 -19.37 -13.51
C SER A 81 3.54 -17.85 -13.67
N LEU A 82 2.45 -17.11 -13.88
CA LEU A 82 2.46 -15.64 -13.95
C LEU A 82 2.55 -14.98 -12.57
N PHE A 83 2.38 -15.75 -11.49
CA PHE A 83 2.55 -15.28 -10.13
C PHE A 83 4.00 -15.45 -9.68
N PRO A 84 4.63 -14.39 -9.14
CA PRO A 84 6.08 -14.32 -8.91
C PRO A 84 6.59 -15.21 -7.76
N PHE A 85 5.70 -15.81 -6.97
CA PHE A 85 6.09 -16.68 -5.86
C PHE A 85 6.36 -18.13 -6.31
N THR A 86 7.36 -18.75 -5.69
CA THR A 86 7.93 -20.05 -6.08
C THR A 86 7.31 -21.24 -5.33
N ALA A 87 5.99 -21.20 -5.07
CA ALA A 87 5.33 -22.31 -4.38
C ALA A 87 5.25 -23.56 -5.27
N LYS A 88 5.45 -24.73 -4.66
CA LYS A 88 5.39 -26.04 -5.35
C LYS A 88 3.95 -26.51 -5.63
N GLN A 89 2.99 -26.12 -4.79
CA GLN A 89 1.59 -26.56 -4.86
C GLN A 89 0.65 -25.37 -5.11
N LYS A 90 0.76 -24.71 -6.27
CA LYS A 90 -0.02 -23.50 -6.59
C LYS A 90 -1.53 -23.77 -6.62
N GLU A 91 -1.95 -25.01 -6.87
CA GLU A 91 -3.33 -25.49 -6.80
C GLU A 91 -3.96 -25.39 -5.39
N LYS A 92 -3.14 -25.20 -4.35
CA LYS A 92 -3.61 -24.93 -2.98
C LYS A 92 -3.66 -23.44 -2.64
N TYR A 93 -3.13 -22.57 -3.48
CA TYR A 93 -3.06 -21.14 -3.17
C TYR A 93 -4.29 -20.40 -3.67
N GLY A 94 -4.83 -19.54 -2.81
CA GLY A 94 -5.92 -18.64 -3.12
C GLY A 94 -6.20 -17.70 -1.96
N GLY A 95 -7.10 -16.74 -2.17
CA GLY A 95 -7.59 -15.89 -1.11
C GLY A 95 -8.66 -16.55 -0.24
N HIS A 96 -9.35 -15.73 0.54
CA HIS A 96 -10.44 -16.19 1.41
C HIS A 96 -11.68 -16.55 0.58
N MET A 97 -12.45 -17.55 1.03
CA MET A 97 -13.65 -18.05 0.33
C MET A 97 -14.72 -16.97 0.12
N ALA A 98 -14.76 -15.95 0.98
CA ALA A 98 -15.68 -14.81 0.85
C ALA A 98 -15.39 -13.93 -0.38
N PHE A 99 -14.22 -14.09 -1.00
CA PHE A 99 -13.80 -13.41 -2.22
C PHE A 99 -13.63 -14.40 -3.37
N ASP A 100 -14.38 -15.51 -3.36
CA ASP A 100 -14.29 -16.57 -4.37
C ASP A 100 -12.86 -17.09 -4.58
N TYR A 101 -12.04 -17.10 -3.51
CA TYR A 101 -10.61 -17.44 -3.51
C TYR A 101 -9.72 -16.51 -4.34
N CYS A 102 -10.20 -15.33 -4.73
CA CYS A 102 -9.39 -14.31 -5.37
C CYS A 102 -8.38 -13.69 -4.39
N PRO A 103 -7.15 -13.40 -4.83
CA PRO A 103 -6.14 -12.79 -3.99
C PRO A 103 -6.41 -11.29 -3.86
N VAL A 104 -7.13 -10.89 -2.82
CA VAL A 104 -7.54 -9.50 -2.62
C VAL A 104 -6.53 -8.74 -1.76
N LEU A 105 -6.27 -7.50 -2.13
CA LEU A 105 -5.47 -6.57 -1.36
C LEU A 105 -6.36 -5.87 -0.33
N LEU A 106 -6.22 -6.22 0.95
CA LEU A 106 -7.08 -5.70 2.03
C LEU A 106 -6.29 -5.06 3.16
N ILE A 107 -6.81 -3.94 3.66
CA ILE A 107 -6.39 -3.39 4.94
C ILE A 107 -6.92 -4.31 6.03
N GLN A 108 -6.08 -5.25 6.47
CA GLN A 108 -6.40 -6.12 7.60
C GLN A 108 -6.10 -5.41 8.91
N PRO A 109 -6.94 -5.54 9.95
CA PRO A 109 -6.54 -5.10 11.28
C PRO A 109 -5.28 -5.86 11.72
N GLY A 110 -4.35 -5.16 12.36
CA GLY A 110 -3.13 -5.74 12.90
C GLY A 110 -3.42 -6.77 14.00
N VAL A 111 -2.38 -7.48 14.44
CA VAL A 111 -2.45 -8.65 15.34
C VAL A 111 -3.26 -8.39 16.63
N ASN A 112 -3.34 -7.13 17.09
CA ASN A 112 -4.09 -6.72 18.29
C ASN A 112 -5.30 -5.83 17.99
N GLY A 113 -5.82 -5.84 16.76
CA GLY A 113 -6.84 -4.89 16.30
C GLY A 113 -6.27 -3.48 16.03
N SER A 114 -4.94 -3.33 15.96
CA SER A 114 -4.33 -2.06 15.59
C SER A 114 -4.71 -1.70 14.16
N SER A 115 -5.03 -0.44 13.93
CA SER A 115 -5.42 0.03 12.61
C SER A 115 -4.20 0.16 11.71
N LEU A 116 -4.29 -0.38 10.50
CA LEU A 116 -3.28 -0.17 9.47
C LEU A 116 -3.52 1.12 8.65
N LEU A 117 -4.58 1.87 8.97
CA LEU A 117 -4.80 3.21 8.44
C LEU A 117 -3.71 4.15 8.94
N CYS A 118 -3.14 4.95 8.03
CA CYS A 118 -2.08 5.88 8.42
C CYS A 118 -2.62 7.04 9.26
N GLU A 119 -3.89 7.42 9.09
CA GLU A 119 -4.50 8.57 9.78
C GLU A 119 -4.93 8.26 11.22
N GLN A 120 -5.05 6.98 11.57
CA GLN A 120 -5.46 6.55 12.90
C GLN A 120 -4.23 6.46 13.81
N LYS A 121 -4.32 7.06 15.00
CA LYS A 121 -3.26 6.93 16.00
C LYS A 121 -3.13 5.48 16.43
N ASP A 122 -1.89 5.00 16.51
CA ASP A 122 -1.58 3.74 17.16
C ASP A 122 -1.36 4.03 18.66
N ASP A 123 -2.21 3.46 19.52
CA ASP A 123 -2.08 3.61 20.98
C ASP A 123 -0.94 2.73 21.54
N LEU A 124 -0.33 1.89 20.71
CA LEU A 124 0.82 1.07 21.07
C LEU A 124 2.09 1.92 21.09
N LYS A 125 2.78 1.90 22.22
CA LYS A 125 4.07 2.57 22.42
C LYS A 125 5.00 2.20 21.26
N THR A 126 5.42 3.22 20.50
CA THR A 126 6.39 3.08 19.42
C THR A 126 7.59 2.30 19.94
N ASP A 127 7.77 1.10 19.41
CA ASP A 127 8.92 0.28 19.72
C ASP A 127 10.20 1.06 19.37
N SER A 128 11.29 0.83 20.09
CA SER A 128 12.52 1.65 19.97
C SER A 128 13.07 1.73 18.53
N ILE A 129 12.78 0.71 17.73
CA ILE A 129 13.07 0.63 16.28
C ILE A 129 12.14 1.56 15.48
N SER A 130 10.82 1.61 15.73
CA SER A 130 9.90 2.52 15.04
C SER A 130 10.25 4.01 15.24
N ASN A 131 10.78 4.35 16.43
CA ASN A 131 11.28 5.69 16.74
C ASN A 131 12.57 6.04 15.98
N MET A 132 13.38 5.04 15.59
CA MET A 132 14.61 5.27 14.82
C MET A 132 14.36 5.58 13.34
N PHE A 133 13.17 5.23 12.81
CA PHE A 133 12.85 5.34 11.37
C PHE A 133 11.66 6.24 11.05
N MET A 134 11.19 7.02 12.03
CA MET A 134 10.21 8.10 11.82
C MET A 134 8.91 7.68 11.13
N GLU A 135 8.46 6.45 11.37
CA GLU A 135 7.10 6.06 10.98
C GLU A 135 6.12 6.80 11.88
N TYR A 136 5.10 7.41 11.27
CA TYR A 136 4.11 8.19 11.99
C TYR A 136 2.71 7.76 11.58
N ARG A 137 1.87 7.47 12.57
CA ARG A 137 0.44 7.22 12.38
C ARG A 137 -0.36 8.22 13.19
N GLY A 138 -1.32 8.85 12.53
CA GLY A 138 -2.10 9.96 13.07
C GLY A 138 -2.46 10.99 12.00
N PRO A 139 -3.04 12.13 12.40
CA PRO A 139 -3.50 13.16 11.47
C PRO A 139 -2.39 13.62 10.49
N ASN A 140 -2.74 13.77 9.22
CA ASN A 140 -1.82 14.14 8.13
C ASN A 140 -0.69 13.13 7.90
N SER A 141 -0.96 11.85 8.12
CA SER A 141 -0.07 10.76 7.71
C SER A 141 -0.60 10.05 6.47
N GLY A 142 0.29 9.75 5.53
CA GLY A 142 -0.02 9.10 4.27
C GLY A 142 0.75 7.78 4.15
N CYS A 143 0.20 6.84 3.39
CA CYS A 143 0.90 5.60 3.05
C CYS A 143 1.83 5.80 1.85
N PHE A 144 3.06 5.30 1.97
CA PHE A 144 4.08 5.30 0.93
C PHE A 144 4.67 3.90 0.72
N ASN A 145 4.99 3.54 -0.52
CA ASN A 145 5.50 2.21 -0.89
C ASN A 145 7.03 2.19 -0.99
N ASP A 146 7.60 0.99 -0.92
CA ASP A 146 9.01 0.67 -1.23
C ASP A 146 10.02 1.62 -0.60
N GLU A 147 9.96 1.75 0.73
CA GLU A 147 10.86 2.59 1.50
C GLU A 147 12.18 1.88 1.80
N THR A 148 13.30 2.53 1.50
CA THR A 148 14.63 2.14 1.97
C THR A 148 15.26 3.29 2.74
N GLN A 149 15.62 3.06 3.99
CA GLN A 149 16.37 4.03 4.80
C GLN A 149 17.77 3.51 5.06
N THR A 150 18.79 4.29 4.74
CA THR A 150 20.20 4.00 5.01
C THR A 150 20.80 5.11 5.86
N TYR A 151 21.32 4.77 7.03
CA TYR A 151 22.04 5.68 7.92
C TYR A 151 23.53 5.33 7.95
N VAL A 152 24.37 6.33 7.72
CA VAL A 152 25.83 6.19 7.67
C VAL A 152 26.45 7.11 8.71
N ASN A 153 27.24 6.56 9.63
CA ASN A 153 28.03 7.32 10.59
C ASN A 153 29.45 6.73 10.71
N LYS A 154 30.26 7.27 11.63
CA LYS A 154 31.62 6.77 11.89
C LYS A 154 31.67 5.31 12.38
N SER A 155 30.59 4.79 12.94
CA SER A 155 30.49 3.43 13.48
C SER A 155 30.06 2.40 12.43
N GLY A 156 29.51 2.83 11.29
CA GLY A 156 29.11 1.95 10.19
C GLY A 156 27.90 2.44 9.40
N THR A 157 27.38 1.53 8.58
CA THR A 157 26.19 1.72 7.74
C THR A 157 25.07 0.80 8.20
N TYR A 158 23.87 1.34 8.35
CA TYR A 158 22.67 0.61 8.73
C TYR A 158 21.56 0.84 7.70
N THR A 159 20.98 -0.23 7.15
CA THR A 159 19.94 -0.15 6.12
C THR A 159 18.70 -0.96 6.51
N ILE A 160 17.53 -0.36 6.35
CA ILE A 160 16.21 -1.02 6.44
C ILE A 160 15.48 -0.89 5.13
N LYS A 161 14.68 -1.92 4.81
CA LYS A 161 13.73 -1.91 3.71
C LYS A 161 12.32 -2.23 4.24
N LYS A 162 11.34 -1.40 3.89
CA LYS A 162 9.92 -1.61 4.15
C LYS A 162 9.18 -1.59 2.82
N LYS A 163 8.22 -2.49 2.64
CA LYS A 163 7.37 -2.50 1.44
C LYS A 163 6.31 -1.41 1.45
N SER A 164 5.88 -1.01 2.65
CA SER A 164 4.98 0.11 2.86
C SER A 164 5.19 0.71 4.24
N SER A 165 4.98 2.01 4.37
CA SER A 165 5.13 2.76 5.62
C SER A 165 4.23 4.00 5.66
N CYS A 166 3.94 4.49 6.87
CA CYS A 166 3.15 5.69 7.07
C CYS A 166 4.04 6.86 7.49
N HIS A 167 3.94 7.99 6.79
CA HIS A 167 4.72 9.19 7.09
C HIS A 167 3.86 10.45 7.07
N LYS A 168 4.27 11.43 7.89
CA LYS A 168 3.68 12.77 7.82
C LYS A 168 3.85 13.33 6.43
N PHE A 169 2.81 14.00 5.96
CA PHE A 169 2.85 14.77 4.72
C PHE A 169 2.09 16.08 4.87
N GLN A 170 2.35 16.99 3.95
CA GLN A 170 1.55 18.19 3.76
C GLN A 170 1.22 18.36 2.27
N CYS A 171 0.10 19.01 2.00
CA CYS A 171 -0.34 19.34 0.66
C CYS A 171 -0.14 20.83 0.38
N SER A 172 0.31 21.15 -0.82
CA SER A 172 0.39 22.51 -1.33
C SER A 172 -0.13 22.55 -2.76
N LYS A 173 -1.01 23.52 -3.07
CA LYS A 173 -1.58 23.66 -4.43
C LYS A 173 -0.54 23.79 -5.53
N ASN A 174 0.63 24.36 -5.21
CA ASN A 174 1.69 24.63 -6.19
C ASN A 174 2.77 23.54 -6.26
N ILE A 175 2.85 22.67 -5.25
CA ILE A 175 3.93 21.66 -5.12
C ILE A 175 3.36 20.24 -5.19
N GLY A 176 2.17 20.03 -4.64
CA GLY A 176 1.53 18.73 -4.44
C GLY A 176 1.85 18.15 -3.07
N VAL A 177 2.17 16.86 -3.04
CA VAL A 177 2.53 16.14 -1.81
C VAL A 177 3.96 16.50 -1.42
N GLN A 178 4.15 16.87 -0.16
CA GLN A 178 5.47 16.93 0.47
C GLN A 178 5.50 15.97 1.65
N VAL A 179 6.37 14.97 1.59
CA VAL A 179 6.59 14.06 2.72
C VAL A 179 7.53 14.72 3.73
N ILE A 180 7.29 14.49 5.02
CA ILE A 180 8.01 15.14 6.11
C ILE A 180 8.85 14.09 6.84
N PHE A 181 10.17 14.26 6.79
CA PHE A 181 11.15 13.48 7.54
C PHE A 181 11.98 14.41 8.41
N ASN A 182 12.04 14.12 9.71
CA ASN A 182 12.74 14.93 10.72
C ASN A 182 12.55 16.44 10.50
N GLU A 183 11.28 16.86 10.46
CA GLU A 183 10.81 18.25 10.28
C GLU A 183 11.18 18.92 8.94
N LYS A 184 11.83 18.21 8.02
CA LYS A 184 12.10 18.69 6.66
C LYS A 184 11.08 18.13 5.68
N ALA A 185 10.61 19.00 4.80
CA ALA A 185 9.66 18.67 3.76
C ALA A 185 10.39 18.36 2.44
N PHE A 186 10.04 17.23 1.82
CA PHE A 186 10.59 16.79 0.53
C PHE A 186 9.46 16.62 -0.47
N GLN A 187 9.62 17.20 -1.66
CA GLN A 187 8.57 17.20 -2.69
C GLN A 187 8.50 15.87 -3.41
N CYS A 188 7.32 15.25 -3.42
CA CYS A 188 7.03 14.11 -4.28
C CYS A 188 6.79 14.57 -5.73
N PRO A 189 7.14 13.75 -6.74
CA PRO A 189 6.67 13.95 -8.11
C PRO A 189 5.14 13.98 -8.17
N VAL A 190 4.56 14.95 -8.89
CA VAL A 190 3.09 15.14 -8.94
C VAL A 190 2.36 13.89 -9.47
N GLY A 191 2.95 13.23 -10.48
CA GLY A 191 2.44 11.99 -11.08
C GLY A 191 2.70 10.72 -10.25
N GLY A 192 3.25 10.84 -9.05
CA GLY A 192 3.83 9.73 -8.30
C GLY A 192 5.18 9.29 -8.89
N GLY A 193 5.94 8.51 -8.15
CA GLY A 193 7.28 8.11 -8.58
C GLY A 193 8.27 7.97 -7.43
N PRO A 194 9.51 7.56 -7.75
CA PRO A 194 10.57 7.48 -6.77
C PRO A 194 10.96 8.88 -6.29
N LEU A 195 11.27 8.98 -4.99
CA LEU A 195 11.82 10.15 -4.33
C LEU A 195 13.06 9.73 -3.54
N HIS A 196 14.16 10.42 -3.78
CA HIS A 196 15.43 10.25 -3.09
C HIS A 196 15.68 11.45 -2.17
N MET A 197 15.94 11.21 -0.90
CA MET A 197 16.12 12.24 0.12
C MET A 197 17.43 12.01 0.86
N GLU A 198 18.13 13.10 1.17
CA GLU A 198 19.35 13.08 1.97
C GLU A 198 19.23 14.11 3.10
N GLN A 199 19.58 13.69 4.32
CA GLN A 199 19.57 14.57 5.48
C GLN A 199 20.64 14.16 6.50
N GLN A 200 21.33 15.15 7.06
CA GLN A 200 22.18 14.93 8.22
C GLN A 200 21.33 14.73 9.49
N LEU A 201 21.57 13.62 10.21
CA LEU A 201 20.93 13.29 11.49
C LEU A 201 22.02 13.11 12.54
N GLY A 202 22.14 14.06 13.47
CA GLY A 202 23.17 14.05 14.51
C GLY A 202 24.58 13.99 13.92
N SER A 203 25.29 12.89 14.16
CA SER A 203 26.68 12.69 13.71
C SER A 203 26.83 11.90 12.40
N GLY A 204 25.73 11.54 11.74
CA GLY A 204 25.71 10.78 10.49
C GLY A 204 24.77 11.36 9.43
N ASN A 205 24.74 10.70 8.28
CA ASN A 205 23.87 11.05 7.14
C ASN A 205 22.83 9.95 6.92
N ALA A 206 21.59 10.34 6.70
CA ALA A 206 20.49 9.48 6.32
C ALA A 206 20.13 9.68 4.84
N PHE A 207 19.98 8.57 4.14
CA PHE A 207 19.52 8.47 2.76
C PHE A 207 18.21 7.71 2.78
N ILE A 208 17.16 8.29 2.21
CA ILE A 208 15.82 7.73 2.24
C ILE A 208 15.28 7.70 0.81
N ASP A 209 14.98 6.50 0.34
CA ASP A 209 14.35 6.25 -0.94
C ASP A 209 12.92 5.79 -0.68
N ILE A 210 11.95 6.38 -1.37
CA ILE A 210 10.54 6.01 -1.21
C ILE A 210 9.77 6.16 -2.52
N GLN A 211 8.73 5.34 -2.70
CA GLN A 211 7.80 5.46 -3.82
C GLN A 211 6.60 6.34 -3.42
N CYS A 212 6.58 7.57 -3.92
CA CYS A 212 5.49 8.50 -3.71
C CYS A 212 4.23 8.08 -4.48
N PRO A 213 3.04 8.19 -3.86
CA PRO A 213 1.78 8.04 -4.58
C PRO A 213 1.53 9.24 -5.51
N LYS A 214 0.53 9.10 -6.40
CA LYS A 214 0.02 10.25 -7.16
C LYS A 214 -0.49 11.31 -6.21
N CYS A 215 -0.29 12.58 -6.56
CA CYS A 215 -0.73 13.68 -5.70
C CYS A 215 -2.22 13.60 -5.36
N THR A 216 -3.07 13.25 -6.34
CA THR A 216 -4.53 13.15 -6.17
C THR A 216 -4.95 12.09 -5.16
N SER A 217 -4.10 11.09 -4.90
CA SER A 217 -4.38 10.02 -3.94
C SER A 217 -4.36 10.50 -2.48
N LEU A 218 -3.52 11.51 -2.16
CA LEU A 218 -3.40 12.06 -0.81
C LEU A 218 -3.98 13.48 -0.70
N CYS A 219 -3.72 14.33 -1.70
CA CYS A 219 -4.06 15.75 -1.67
C CYS A 219 -5.37 16.10 -2.40
N LYS A 220 -6.05 15.14 -3.02
CA LYS A 220 -7.30 15.35 -3.77
C LYS A 220 -7.17 16.52 -4.76
N GLU A 221 -7.85 17.64 -4.53
CA GLU A 221 -7.84 18.83 -5.38
C GLU A 221 -6.65 19.77 -5.14
N TYR A 222 -5.84 19.54 -4.10
CA TYR A 222 -4.66 20.34 -3.76
C TYR A 222 -3.42 19.88 -4.52
N CYS A 223 -3.56 19.66 -5.83
CA CYS A 223 -2.49 19.22 -6.71
C CYS A 223 -2.22 20.25 -7.81
N PRO A 224 -0.94 20.44 -8.19
CA PRO A 224 -0.58 21.23 -9.37
C PRO A 224 -1.29 20.67 -10.60
N LYS A 225 -1.76 21.58 -11.46
CA LYS A 225 -2.35 21.23 -12.76
C LYS A 225 -1.28 20.96 -13.79
#